data_AF-A0AAU0KJ72-F1
#
_entry.id   AF-A0AAU0KJ72-F1
#
_cell.length_a   1.000
_cell.length_b   1.000
_cell.length_c   1.000
_cell.angle_alpha   90.00
_cell.angle_beta   90.00
_cell.angle_gamma   90.00
#
_symmetry.space_group_name_H-M   'P 1'
#
loop_
_entity.id
_entity.type
_entity.pdbx_description
1 polymer ?
#
loop_
_entity_poly.entity_id
_entity_poly.type
_entity_poly.pdbx_seq_one_letter_code
_entity_poly.pdbx_strand_id
1 'polypeptide(L)'
;MEGVLHAIDLLKDWMNYLLTMQSAGIALVGKQLSDRLDPRSKRFAGTSIGFFLVSIIAGANLMGSLPYLAQDAAQIKDIYMERGNLNIPIDLNATIVAVCFILGLIFFALLAWSLGESPSNVDDPDH
;
A
#
# COMPACT_ATOMS: atom_id res chain seq x y z
N MET A 1 11.66 -7.32 27.28
CA MET A 1 12.53 -7.52 26.09
C MET A 1 11.85 -8.41 25.05
N GLU A 2 11.36 -9.60 25.41
CA GLU A 2 10.68 -10.51 24.47
C GLU A 2 9.46 -9.89 23.76
N GLY A 3 8.63 -9.11 24.47
CA GLY A 3 7.46 -8.45 23.87
C GLY A 3 7.78 -7.39 22.81
N VAL A 4 8.91 -6.67 22.97
CA VAL A 4 9.35 -5.63 22.01
C VAL A 4 9.89 -6.28 20.74
N LEU A 5 10.72 -7.30 20.89
CA LEU A 5 11.25 -8.06 19.76
C LEU A 5 10.12 -8.76 18.98
N HIS A 6 9.16 -9.35 19.68
CA HIS A 6 7.99 -9.95 19.04
C HIS A 6 7.13 -8.91 18.27
N ALA A 7 6.97 -7.71 18.82
CA ALA A 7 6.24 -6.64 18.13
C ALA A 7 6.99 -6.13 16.88
N ILE A 8 8.33 -6.08 16.91
CA ILE A 8 9.16 -5.75 15.75
C ILE A 8 9.02 -6.83 14.66
N ASP A 9 9.03 -8.11 15.03
CA ASP A 9 8.81 -9.21 14.09
C ASP A 9 7.40 -9.15 13.45
N LEU A 10 6.36 -8.89 14.25
CA LEU A 10 5.00 -8.72 13.75
C LEU A 10 4.89 -7.55 12.75
N LEU A 11 5.52 -6.41 13.06
CA LEU A 11 5.56 -5.25 12.17
C LEU A 11 6.27 -5.57 10.85
N LYS A 12 7.40 -6.29 10.92
CA LYS A 12 8.15 -6.73 9.74
C LYS A 12 7.32 -7.63 8.85
N ASP A 13 6.68 -8.65 9.43
CA ASP A 13 5.85 -9.60 8.67
C ASP A 13 4.65 -8.90 8.04
N TRP A 14 3.94 -8.08 8.81
CA TRP A 14 2.83 -7.28 8.31
C TRP A 14 3.27 -6.39 7.14
N MET A 15 4.45 -5.77 7.23
CA MET A 15 4.96 -4.92 6.16
C MET A 15 5.32 -5.69 4.89
N ASN A 16 5.93 -6.87 5.03
CA ASN A 16 6.22 -7.74 3.89
C ASN A 16 4.94 -8.18 3.16
N TYR A 17 3.88 -8.53 3.91
CA TYR A 17 2.60 -8.88 3.32
C TYR A 17 1.98 -7.70 2.56
N LEU A 18 1.97 -6.50 3.15
CA LEU A 18 1.43 -5.31 2.49
C LEU A 18 2.21 -4.94 1.23
N LEU A 19 3.54 -4.96 1.28
CA LEU A 19 4.38 -4.66 0.12
C LEU A 19 4.16 -5.66 -1.03
N THR A 20 3.96 -6.93 -0.69
CA THR A 20 3.64 -7.98 -1.67
C THR A 20 2.29 -7.69 -2.34
N MET A 21 1.26 -7.39 -1.54
CA MET A 21 -0.08 -7.04 -2.06
C MET A 21 -0.06 -5.77 -2.91
N GLN A 22 0.68 -4.74 -2.48
CA GLN A 22 0.80 -3.48 -3.21
C GLN A 22 1.54 -3.66 -4.54
N SER A 23 2.61 -4.45 -4.55
CA SER A 23 3.34 -4.78 -5.77
C SER A 23 2.46 -5.54 -6.76
N ALA A 24 1.68 -6.51 -6.28
CA ALA A 24 0.70 -7.21 -7.09
C ALA A 24 -0.40 -6.27 -7.63
N GLY A 25 -0.94 -5.38 -6.78
CA GLY A 25 -1.92 -4.37 -7.17
C GLY A 25 -1.39 -3.43 -8.26
N ILE A 26 -0.19 -2.88 -8.09
CA ILE A 26 0.47 -2.02 -9.08
C ILE A 26 0.66 -2.76 -10.40
N ALA A 27 1.10 -4.03 -10.37
CA ALA A 27 1.27 -4.83 -11.58
C ALA A 27 -0.06 -5.06 -12.31
N LEU A 28 -1.15 -5.32 -11.57
CA LEU A 28 -2.49 -5.47 -12.15
C LEU A 28 -2.99 -4.17 -12.78
N VAL A 29 -2.81 -3.03 -12.11
CA VAL A 29 -3.15 -1.70 -12.68
C VAL A 29 -2.32 -1.42 -13.92
N GLY A 30 -1.01 -1.69 -13.85
CA GLY A 30 -0.08 -1.49 -14.98
C GLY A 30 -0.44 -2.33 -16.19
N LYS A 31 -0.88 -3.58 -16.00
CA LYS A 31 -1.36 -4.44 -17.09
C LYS A 31 -2.61 -3.88 -17.77
N GLN A 32 -3.47 -3.19 -17.03
CA GLN A 32 -4.70 -2.61 -17.56
C GLN A 32 -4.49 -1.22 -18.18
N LEU A 33 -3.32 -0.60 -17.96
CA LEU A 33 -3.01 0.73 -18.49
C LEU A 33 -2.85 0.66 -20.02
N SER A 34 -3.92 1.01 -20.73
CA SER A 34 -3.94 1.15 -22.19
C SER A 34 -4.30 2.58 -22.57
N ASP A 35 -3.80 3.05 -23.71
CA ASP A 35 -4.19 4.35 -24.28
C ASP A 35 -5.71 4.45 -24.53
N ARG A 36 -6.37 3.29 -24.71
CA ARG A 36 -7.82 3.16 -24.92
C ARG A 36 -8.66 3.26 -23.66
N LEU A 37 -8.05 3.32 -22.46
CA LEU A 37 -8.80 3.56 -21.23
C LEU A 37 -9.50 4.92 -21.28
N ASP A 38 -10.74 4.96 -20.82
CA ASP A 38 -11.45 6.23 -20.65
C ASP A 38 -10.72 7.13 -19.62
N PRO A 39 -10.89 8.46 -19.69
CA PRO A 39 -10.18 9.39 -18.81
C PRO A 39 -10.46 9.16 -17.31
N ARG A 40 -11.62 8.60 -16.94
CA ARG A 40 -11.98 8.34 -15.54
C ARG A 40 -11.24 7.13 -15.01
N SER A 41 -11.19 6.03 -15.77
CA SER A 41 -10.39 4.84 -15.45
C SER A 41 -8.90 5.17 -15.32
N LYS A 42 -8.36 6.03 -16.20
CA LYS A 42 -6.96 6.50 -16.09
C LYS A 42 -6.69 7.24 -14.78
N ARG A 43 -7.64 8.07 -14.31
CA ARG A 43 -7.54 8.74 -13.01
C ARG A 43 -7.57 7.75 -11.86
N PHE A 44 -8.49 6.79 -11.87
CA PHE A 44 -8.55 5.75 -10.83
C PHE A 44 -7.28 4.92 -10.77
N ALA A 45 -6.76 4.50 -11.93
CA ALA A 45 -5.48 3.81 -12.04
C ALA A 45 -4.32 4.64 -11.47
N GLY A 46 -4.19 5.90 -11.89
CA GLY A 46 -3.13 6.80 -11.42
C GLY A 46 -3.22 7.09 -9.92
N THR A 47 -4.42 7.33 -9.40
CA THR A 47 -4.64 7.58 -7.97
C THR A 47 -4.38 6.33 -7.13
N SER A 48 -4.80 5.14 -7.59
CA SER A 48 -4.49 3.88 -6.92
C SER A 48 -2.98 3.63 -6.83
N ILE A 49 -2.26 3.79 -7.95
CA ILE A 49 -0.78 3.68 -7.98
C ILE A 49 -0.15 4.71 -7.03
N GLY A 50 -0.60 5.96 -7.07
CA GLY A 50 -0.07 7.02 -6.20
C GLY A 50 -0.20 6.66 -4.71
N PHE A 51 -1.37 6.16 -4.30
CA PHE A 51 -1.58 5.73 -2.92
C PHE A 51 -0.74 4.50 -2.54
N PHE A 52 -0.62 3.51 -3.41
CA PHE A 52 0.28 2.38 -3.16
C PHE A 52 1.73 2.83 -3.01
N LEU A 53 2.23 3.73 -3.88
CA LEU A 53 3.59 4.25 -3.78
C LEU A 53 3.83 5.01 -2.47
N VAL A 54 2.91 5.88 -2.05
CA VAL A 54 3.04 6.59 -0.75
C VAL A 54 3.07 5.59 0.40
N SER A 55 2.23 4.55 0.35
CA SER A 55 2.26 3.50 1.37
C SER A 55 3.57 2.70 1.35
N ILE A 56 4.13 2.39 0.17
CA ILE A 56 5.42 1.70 0.05
C ILE A 56 6.53 2.54 0.67
N ILE A 57 6.56 3.85 0.40
CA ILE A 57 7.58 4.76 0.94
C ILE A 57 7.49 4.83 2.47
N ALA A 58 6.29 4.98 3.02
CA ALA A 58 6.08 4.99 4.47
C ALA A 58 6.48 3.64 5.10
N GLY A 59 6.14 2.52 4.45
CA GLY A 59 6.51 1.18 4.90
C GLY A 59 8.01 0.92 4.84
N ALA A 60 8.69 1.40 3.79
CA ALA A 60 10.14 1.32 3.65
C ALA A 60 10.86 2.12 4.73
N ASN A 61 10.35 3.31 5.07
CA ASN A 61 10.87 4.12 6.17
C ASN A 61 10.71 3.40 7.53
N LEU A 62 9.55 2.78 7.77
CA LEU A 62 9.30 1.98 8.97
C LEU A 62 10.22 0.76 9.02
N MET A 63 10.29 -0.05 7.95
CA MET A 63 11.16 -1.22 7.89
C MET A 63 12.64 -0.87 8.04
N GLY A 64 13.09 0.25 7.46
CA GLY A 64 14.45 0.75 7.60
C GLY A 64 14.82 1.14 9.03
N SER A 65 13.83 1.43 9.89
CA SER A 65 14.05 1.73 11.30
C SER A 65 14.07 0.50 12.22
N LEU A 66 13.52 -0.63 11.78
CA LEU A 66 13.42 -1.85 12.61
C LEU A 66 14.75 -2.39 13.14
N PRO A 67 15.87 -2.39 12.39
CA PRO A 67 17.16 -2.86 12.93
C PRO A 67 17.65 -2.02 14.12
N TYR A 68 17.44 -0.70 14.07
CA TYR A 68 17.82 0.20 15.16
C TYR A 68 16.97 -0.05 16.41
N LEU A 69 15.67 -0.23 16.22
CA LEU A 69 14.75 -0.55 17.32
C LEU A 69 15.06 -1.91 17.95
N ALA A 70 15.52 -2.89 17.15
CA ALA A 70 15.93 -4.19 17.65
C ALA A 70 17.22 -4.11 18.48
N GLN A 71 18.15 -3.23 18.10
CA GLN A 71 19.39 -2.98 18.85
C GLN A 71 19.10 -2.32 20.22
N ASP A 72 18.17 -1.37 20.25
CA ASP A 72 17.81 -0.62 21.45
C ASP A 72 16.60 -1.20 22.22
N ALA A 73 16.14 -2.40 21.86
CA ALA A 73 14.93 -3.03 22.38
C ALA A 73 14.89 -3.18 23.92
N ALA A 74 16.04 -3.20 24.59
CA ALA A 74 16.13 -3.24 26.05
C ALA A 74 15.74 -1.91 26.73
N GLN A 75 15.83 -0.79 26.01
CA GLN A 75 15.57 0.57 26.50
C GLN A 75 14.20 1.10 26.08
N ILE A 76 13.59 0.49 25.06
CA ILE A 76 12.29 0.92 24.52
C ILE A 76 11.15 0.46 25.43
N LYS A 77 10.37 1.43 25.90
CA LYS A 77 9.18 1.18 26.74
C LYS A 77 7.91 1.02 25.90
N ASP A 78 7.81 1.74 24.79
CA ASP A 78 6.71 1.67 23.83
C ASP A 78 7.26 1.92 22.41
N ILE A 79 7.21 0.89 21.56
CA ILE A 79 7.76 0.97 20.21
C ILE A 79 7.01 1.98 19.34
N TYR A 80 5.72 2.20 19.59
CA TYR A 80 4.88 2.99 18.70
C TYR A 80 5.19 4.48 18.77
N MET A 81 5.77 4.93 19.89
CA MET A 81 6.22 6.31 20.09
C MET A 81 7.65 6.57 19.62
N GLU A 82 8.42 5.52 19.32
CA GLU A 82 9.76 5.67 18.79
C GLU A 82 9.73 6.31 17.40
N ARG A 83 10.80 7.04 17.08
CA ARG A 83 10.91 7.74 15.80
C ARG A 83 11.77 6.94 14.83
N GLY A 84 11.23 6.68 13.64
CA GLY A 84 11.95 6.02 12.56
C GLY A 84 12.96 6.94 11.87
N ASN A 85 13.55 6.47 10.76
CA ASN A 85 14.66 7.14 10.06
C ASN A 85 14.36 8.58 9.63
N LEU A 86 13.13 8.89 9.21
CA LEU A 86 12.71 10.26 8.86
C LEU A 86 12.27 11.10 10.06
N ASN A 87 12.60 10.69 11.28
CA ASN A 87 12.15 11.32 12.52
C ASN A 87 10.61 11.33 12.67
N ILE A 88 9.93 10.41 11.97
CA ILE A 88 8.48 10.22 12.00
C ILE A 88 8.19 9.08 12.98
N PRO A 89 7.27 9.26 13.94
CA PRO A 89 6.81 8.20 14.83
C PRO A 89 6.38 6.92 14.09
N ILE A 90 6.61 5.75 14.71
CA ILE A 90 6.22 4.45 14.11
C ILE A 90 4.71 4.36 13.93
N ASP A 91 3.93 4.80 14.92
CA ASP A 91 2.47 4.83 14.84
C ASP A 91 1.96 5.62 13.63
N LEU A 92 2.56 6.78 13.36
CA LEU A 92 2.21 7.64 12.25
C LEU A 92 2.61 7.00 10.92
N ASN A 93 3.80 6.39 10.80
CA ASN A 93 4.17 5.65 9.60
C ASN A 93 3.21 4.48 9.35
N ALA A 94 2.92 3.68 10.37
CA ALA A 94 1.99 2.55 10.26
C ALA A 94 0.58 3.01 9.87
N THR A 95 0.13 4.15 10.40
CA THR A 95 -1.15 4.77 10.04
C THR A 95 -1.16 5.22 8.58
N ILE A 96 -0.11 5.92 8.11
CA ILE A 96 0.03 6.34 6.72
C ILE A 96 0.01 5.13 5.80
N VAL A 97 0.76 4.08 6.13
CA VAL A 97 0.75 2.81 5.39
C VAL A 97 -0.67 2.28 5.26
N ALA A 98 -1.38 2.11 6.37
CA ALA A 98 -2.72 1.52 6.37
C ALA A 98 -3.73 2.39 5.58
N VAL A 99 -3.76 3.70 5.83
CA VAL A 99 -4.68 4.62 5.17
C VAL A 99 -4.41 4.69 3.68
N CYS A 100 -3.16 4.87 3.26
CA CYS A 100 -2.80 4.91 1.85
C CYS A 100 -3.06 3.57 1.17
N PHE A 101 -2.79 2.43 1.83
CA PHE A 101 -3.14 1.12 1.28
C PHE A 101 -4.64 0.97 1.04
N ILE A 102 -5.48 1.31 2.02
CA ILE A 102 -6.94 1.24 1.91
C ILE A 102 -7.45 2.15 0.79
N LEU A 103 -6.96 3.39 0.71
CA LEU A 103 -7.33 4.30 -0.38
C LEU A 103 -6.89 3.74 -1.74
N GLY A 104 -5.68 3.18 -1.83
CA GLY A 104 -5.20 2.50 -3.03
C GLY A 104 -6.13 1.36 -3.47
N LEU A 105 -6.61 0.55 -2.53
CA LEU A 105 -7.58 -0.52 -2.77
C LEU A 105 -8.95 0.01 -3.21
N ILE A 106 -9.44 1.10 -2.61
CA ILE A 106 -10.70 1.74 -3.02
C ILE A 106 -10.62 2.18 -4.48
N PHE A 107 -9.56 2.89 -4.87
CA PHE A 107 -9.38 3.34 -6.25
C PHE A 107 -9.12 2.17 -7.22
N PHE A 108 -8.45 1.11 -6.77
CA PHE A 108 -8.31 -0.12 -7.53
C PHE A 108 -9.66 -0.81 -7.79
N ALA A 109 -10.51 -0.90 -6.78
CA ALA A 109 -11.86 -1.46 -6.91
C ALA A 109 -12.74 -0.61 -7.84
N LEU A 110 -12.64 0.72 -7.76
CA LEU A 110 -13.33 1.63 -8.67
C LEU A 110 -12.86 1.47 -10.12
N LEU A 111 -11.55 1.26 -10.34
CA LEU A 111 -11.03 0.91 -11.66
C LEU A 111 -11.61 -0.42 -12.17
N ALA A 112 -11.57 -1.47 -11.35
CA ALA A 112 -12.08 -2.78 -11.71
C ALA A 112 -13.58 -2.73 -12.05
N TRP A 113 -14.37 -1.98 -11.28
CA TRP A 113 -15.79 -1.77 -11.57
C TRP A 113 -16.00 -0.99 -12.87
N SER A 114 -15.26 0.10 -13.08
CA SER A 114 -15.30 0.90 -14.33
C SER A 114 -15.01 0.05 -15.58
N LEU A 115 -14.06 -0.88 -15.47
CA LEU A 115 -13.73 -1.81 -16.55
C LEU A 115 -14.78 -2.90 -16.76
N GLY A 116 -15.49 -3.33 -15.71
CA GLY A 116 -16.62 -4.26 -15.82
C GLY A 116 -17.88 -3.61 -16.42
N GLU A 117 -18.04 -2.29 -16.29
CA GLU A 117 -19.11 -1.53 -16.94
C GLU A 117 -18.82 -1.23 -18.42
N SER A 118 -17.58 -1.35 -18.88
CA SER A 118 -17.24 -1.25 -20.30
C SER A 118 -17.92 -2.40 -21.05
N PRO A 119 -18.92 -2.12 -21.90
CA PRO A 119 -19.88 -3.12 -22.34
C PRO A 119 -19.22 -4.17 -23.22
N SER A 120 -19.34 -5.43 -22.80
CA SER A 120 -19.35 -6.59 -23.71
C SER A 120 -20.70 -6.76 -24.41
N ASN A 121 -21.59 -5.76 -24.35
CA ASN A 121 -22.89 -5.76 -25.03
C ASN A 121 -22.87 -4.80 -26.22
N VAL A 122 -22.15 -5.19 -27.26
CA VAL A 122 -22.66 -5.03 -28.63
C VAL A 122 -22.58 -6.44 -29.22
N ASP A 123 -23.51 -7.29 -28.78
CA ASP A 123 -24.03 -8.27 -29.71
C ASP A 123 -24.64 -7.45 -30.83
N ASP A 124 -24.05 -7.61 -32.00
CA ASP A 124 -24.61 -7.31 -33.30
C ASP A 124 -25.94 -8.04 -33.46
N PRO A 125 -27.04 -7.32 -33.73
CA PRO A 125 -28.17 -7.89 -34.39
C PRO A 125 -28.47 -7.00 -35.60
N ASP A 126 -27.90 -7.36 -36.75
CA ASP A 126 -28.26 -6.83 -38.07
C ASP A 126 -27.66 -5.46 -38.43
N HIS A 127 -26.39 -5.43 -38.89
CA HIS A 127 -25.96 -4.54 -39.98
C HIS A 127 -24.86 -5.14 -40.87
#